data_AF-A0A2V9DVF4-F1
#
_entry.id   AF-A0A2V9DVF4-F1
#
_cell.length_a   1.000
_cell.length_b   1.000
_cell.length_c   1.000
_cell.angle_alpha   90.00
_cell.angle_beta   90.00
_cell.angle_gamma   90.00
#
_symmetry.space_group_name_H-M   'P 1'
#
loop_
_entity.id
_entity.type
_entity.pdbx_description
1 polymer ?
#
loop_
_entity_poly.entity_id
_entity_poly.type
_entity_poly.pdbx_seq_one_letter_code
_entity_poly.pdbx_strand_id
1 'polypeptide(L)'
;MYPFIHIGPLTLGTYGIMVATGLICAFFVIRADLRRRGYSAEAENIIGTTGLAGLVGARLYHLLESPSEFFAHPLPLLFSTMGFAWFGAVIGGFVALVLLARHYQMKILLMLDIASPAAAIGYGIGRIGCLISGDGDYGVPTSLPWGMSFPN
;
A
#
# COMPACT_ATOMS: atom_id res chain seq x y z
N MET A 1 19.44 1.78 -9.34
CA MET A 1 17.97 1.64 -9.23
C MET A 1 17.48 0.78 -10.37
N TYR A 2 16.45 -0.02 -10.11
CA TYR A 2 15.84 -0.91 -11.11
C TYR A 2 14.32 -0.67 -11.07
N PRO A 3 13.79 0.34 -11.77
CA PRO A 3 12.36 0.64 -11.77
C PRO A 3 11.53 -0.50 -12.35
N PHE A 4 12.10 -1.24 -13.29
CA PHE A 4 11.43 -2.31 -14.01
C PHE A 4 12.31 -3.56 -14.10
N ILE A 5 11.65 -4.72 -14.05
CA ILE A 5 12.24 -6.03 -14.40
C ILE A 5 11.55 -6.50 -15.68
N HIS A 6 12.36 -6.82 -16.69
CA HIS A 6 11.89 -7.31 -17.97
C HIS A 6 12.02 -8.83 -18.01
N ILE A 7 10.89 -9.52 -18.15
CA ILE A 7 10.81 -10.98 -18.31
C ILE A 7 10.18 -11.24 -19.67
N GLY A 8 11.01 -11.32 -20.71
CA GLY A 8 10.55 -11.39 -22.11
C GLY A 8 9.69 -10.17 -22.47
N PRO A 9 8.43 -10.34 -22.92
CA PRO A 9 7.54 -9.21 -23.24
C PRO A 9 6.93 -8.54 -22.01
N LEU A 10 7.06 -9.13 -20.81
CA LEU A 10 6.44 -8.62 -19.60
C LEU A 10 7.38 -7.63 -18.90
N THR A 11 6.88 -6.42 -18.66
CA THR A 11 7.59 -5.39 -17.88
C THR A 11 6.91 -5.24 -16.53
N LEU A 12 7.62 -5.60 -15.45
CA LEU A 12 7.11 -5.55 -14.09
C LEU A 12 7.74 -4.39 -13.34
N GLY A 13 6.93 -3.50 -12.79
CA GLY A 13 7.40 -2.45 -11.88
C GLY A 13 7.89 -3.04 -10.56
N THR A 14 9.12 -2.74 -10.17
CA THR A 14 9.70 -3.26 -8.91
C THR A 14 8.96 -2.75 -7.68
N TYR A 15 8.43 -1.53 -7.73
CA TYR A 15 7.56 -1.00 -6.68
C TYR A 15 6.33 -1.89 -6.46
N GLY A 16 5.65 -2.31 -7.53
CA GLY A 16 4.47 -3.19 -7.44
C GLY A 16 4.79 -4.56 -6.84
N ILE A 17 5.97 -5.12 -7.18
CA ILE A 17 6.47 -6.36 -6.59
C ILE A 17 6.67 -6.19 -5.07
N MET A 18 7.22 -5.05 -4.65
CA MET A 18 7.44 -4.75 -3.24
C MET A 18 6.12 -4.52 -2.48
N VAL A 19 5.13 -3.87 -3.11
CA VAL A 19 3.77 -3.77 -2.54
C VAL A 19 3.14 -5.15 -2.35
N ALA A 20 3.21 -6.02 -3.36
CA ALA A 20 2.71 -7.40 -3.26
C ALA A 20 3.40 -8.17 -2.14
N THR A 21 4.74 -8.04 -2.03
CA THR A 21 5.52 -8.63 -0.95
C THR A 21 5.07 -8.10 0.41
N GLY A 22 4.82 -6.79 0.52
CA GLY A 22 4.29 -6.14 1.72
C GLY A 22 2.95 -6.71 2.16
N LEU A 23 2.01 -6.91 1.23
CA LEU A 23 0.71 -7.52 1.52
C LEU A 23 0.84 -8.97 1.99
N ILE A 24 1.74 -9.75 1.40
CA ILE A 24 2.01 -11.13 1.80
C ILE A 24 2.59 -11.17 3.23
N CYS A 25 3.57 -10.32 3.54
CA CYS A 25 4.12 -10.23 4.88
C CYS A 25 3.07 -9.77 5.90
N ALA A 26 2.28 -8.75 5.57
CA ALA A 26 1.17 -8.26 6.39
C ALA A 26 0.14 -9.37 6.68
N PHE A 27 -0.18 -10.21 5.70
CA PHE A 27 -1.03 -11.38 5.87
C PHE A 27 -0.53 -12.34 6.96
N PHE A 28 0.75 -12.73 6.90
CA PHE A 28 1.31 -13.63 7.90
C PHE A 28 1.29 -13.02 9.31
N VAL A 29 1.50 -11.71 9.41
CA VAL A 29 1.47 -10.97 10.68
C VAL A 29 0.06 -10.92 11.27
N ILE A 30 -0.94 -10.54 10.47
CA ILE A 30 -2.35 -10.53 10.92
C ILE A 30 -2.79 -11.93 11.31
N ARG A 31 -2.47 -12.93 10.49
CA ARG A 31 -2.82 -14.34 10.77
C ARG A 31 -2.19 -14.83 12.06
N ALA A 32 -0.92 -14.49 12.32
CA ALA A 32 -0.25 -14.83 13.55
C ALA A 32 -0.90 -14.16 14.77
N ASP A 33 -1.23 -12.86 14.67
CA ASP A 33 -1.80 -12.12 15.80
C ASP A 33 -3.25 -12.55 16.11
N LEU A 34 -4.06 -12.82 15.08
CA LEU A 34 -5.41 -13.39 15.25
C LEU A 34 -5.38 -14.74 15.96
N ARG A 35 -4.49 -15.65 15.51
CA ARG A 35 -4.30 -16.97 16.14
C ARG A 35 -3.84 -16.84 17.59
N ARG A 36 -2.88 -15.94 17.86
CA ARG A 36 -2.36 -15.68 19.21
C ARG A 36 -3.46 -15.20 20.16
N ARG A 37 -4.41 -14.43 19.66
CA ARG A 37 -5.52 -13.86 20.44
C ARG A 37 -6.79 -14.74 20.45
N GLY A 38 -6.82 -15.84 19.69
CA GLY A 38 -7.95 -16.76 19.64
C GLY A 38 -9.16 -16.27 18.84
N TYR A 39 -8.97 -15.35 17.88
CA TYR A 39 -10.04 -14.89 16.99
C TYR A 39 -10.15 -15.76 15.74
N SER A 40 -11.39 -16.03 15.30
CA SER A 40 -11.70 -16.80 14.10
C SER A 40 -11.79 -15.96 12.82
N ALA A 41 -11.51 -14.66 12.89
CA ALA A 41 -11.51 -13.79 11.71
C ALA A 41 -10.46 -14.26 10.69
N GLU A 42 -10.77 -14.09 9.42
CA GLU A 42 -9.94 -14.57 8.32
C GLU A 42 -8.96 -13.48 7.89
N ALA A 43 -7.66 -13.75 8.01
CA ALA A 43 -6.62 -12.81 7.64
C ALA A 43 -6.64 -12.51 6.13
N GLU A 44 -7.02 -13.49 5.32
CA GLU A 44 -7.19 -13.41 3.87
C GLU A 44 -8.25 -12.35 3.52
N ASN A 45 -9.40 -12.39 4.19
CA ASN A 45 -10.47 -11.42 3.96
C ASN A 45 -10.09 -10.02 4.45
N ILE A 46 -9.41 -9.93 5.59
CA ILE A 46 -8.93 -8.64 6.11
C ILE A 46 -7.94 -7.99 5.15
N ILE A 47 -6.89 -8.71 4.72
CA ILE A 47 -5.89 -8.18 3.80
C ILE A 47 -6.48 -7.93 2.41
N GLY A 48 -7.30 -8.83 1.88
CA GLY A 48 -7.92 -8.67 0.58
C GLY A 48 -8.83 -7.44 0.53
N THR A 49 -9.72 -7.30 1.51
CA THR A 49 -10.65 -6.16 1.57
C THR A 49 -9.92 -4.84 1.83
N THR A 50 -8.96 -4.81 2.76
CA THR A 50 -8.20 -3.57 3.06
C THR A 50 -7.26 -3.18 1.93
N GLY A 51 -6.62 -4.14 1.26
CA GLY A 51 -5.79 -3.91 0.09
C GLY A 51 -6.59 -3.36 -1.10
N LEU A 52 -7.76 -3.95 -1.39
CA LEU A 52 -8.66 -3.45 -2.44
C LEU A 52 -9.23 -2.06 -2.09
N ALA A 53 -9.71 -1.87 -0.87
CA ALA A 53 -10.21 -0.58 -0.42
C ALA A 53 -9.12 0.50 -0.42
N GLY A 54 -7.88 0.14 -0.08
CA GLY A 54 -6.72 1.00 -0.19
C GLY A 54 -6.41 1.39 -1.63
N LEU A 55 -6.42 0.43 -2.56
CA LEU A 55 -6.20 0.71 -3.98
C LEU A 55 -7.26 1.65 -4.55
N VAL A 56 -8.54 1.37 -4.25
CA VAL A 56 -9.67 2.21 -4.66
C VAL A 56 -9.57 3.60 -4.03
N GLY A 57 -9.29 3.67 -2.73
CA GLY A 57 -9.15 4.93 -2.00
C GLY A 57 -8.01 5.78 -2.55
N ALA A 58 -6.85 5.19 -2.82
CA ALA A 58 -5.70 5.88 -3.40
C ALA A 58 -6.03 6.49 -4.76
N ARG A 59 -6.80 5.76 -5.57
CA ARG A 59 -7.26 6.24 -6.86
C ARG A 59 -8.24 7.39 -6.72
N LEU A 60 -9.29 7.21 -5.93
CA LEU A 60 -10.31 8.24 -5.72
C LEU A 60 -9.70 9.53 -5.18
N TYR A 61 -8.76 9.43 -4.24
CA TYR A 61 -8.09 10.59 -3.69
C TYR A 61 -7.25 11.31 -4.76
N HIS A 62 -6.52 10.59 -5.60
CA HIS A 62 -5.78 11.19 -6.71
C HIS A 62 -6.69 11.94 -7.69
N LEU A 63 -7.89 11.39 -7.99
CA LEU A 63 -8.89 12.08 -8.82
C LEU A 63 -9.38 13.38 -8.18
N LEU A 64 -9.49 13.41 -6.85
CA LEU A 64 -9.88 14.61 -6.09
C LEU A 64 -8.78 15.67 -6.05
N GLU A 65 -7.51 15.28 -6.12
CA GLU A 65 -6.38 16.21 -6.22
C GLU A 65 -6.27 16.87 -7.59
N SER A 66 -6.71 16.18 -8.66
CA SER A 66 -6.60 16.64 -10.05
C SER A 66 -7.96 16.76 -10.75
N PRO A 67 -8.91 17.55 -10.22
CA PRO A 67 -10.28 17.59 -10.72
C PRO A 67 -10.37 18.14 -12.14
N SER A 68 -9.52 19.12 -12.51
CA SER A 68 -9.47 19.68 -13.87
C SER A 68 -9.05 18.65 -14.93
N GLU A 69 -8.03 17.84 -14.63
CA GLU A 69 -7.59 16.73 -15.50
C GLU A 69 -8.65 15.63 -15.59
N PHE A 70 -9.32 15.32 -14.48
CA PHE A 70 -10.39 14.33 -14.47
C PHE A 70 -11.56 14.72 -15.36
N PHE A 71 -12.03 15.98 -15.30
CA PHE A 71 -13.14 16.44 -16.15
C PHE A 71 -12.74 16.51 -17.63
N ALA A 72 -11.46 16.74 -17.94
CA ALA A 72 -10.97 16.72 -19.32
C ALA A 72 -10.90 15.28 -19.88
N HIS A 73 -10.42 14.32 -19.09
CA HIS A 73 -10.18 12.94 -19.54
C HIS A 73 -10.57 11.89 -18.48
N PRO A 74 -11.88 11.66 -18.23
CA PRO A 74 -12.33 10.84 -17.10
C PRO A 74 -12.00 9.35 -17.26
N LEU A 75 -12.19 8.77 -18.45
CA LEU A 75 -11.93 7.34 -18.70
C LEU A 75 -10.42 6.99 -18.61
N PRO A 76 -9.51 7.73 -19.27
CA PRO A 76 -8.07 7.47 -19.14
C PRO A 76 -7.56 7.65 -17.70
N LEU A 77 -8.02 8.67 -16.98
CA LEU A 77 -7.60 8.91 -15.61
C LEU A 77 -8.20 7.92 -14.62
N LEU A 78 -9.29 7.23 -14.95
CA LEU A 78 -9.82 6.14 -14.12
C LEU A 78 -9.02 4.84 -14.28
N PHE A 79 -8.61 4.50 -15.51
CA PHE A 79 -7.93 3.23 -15.81
C PHE A 79 -6.40 3.32 -15.98
N SER A 80 -5.82 4.52 -15.85
CA SER A 80 -4.37 4.73 -15.84
C SER A 80 -3.67 3.87 -14.78
N THR A 81 -2.51 3.33 -15.13
CA THR A 81 -1.64 2.57 -14.22
C THR A 81 -0.81 3.48 -13.30
N MET A 82 -0.91 4.80 -13.45
CA MET A 82 -0.20 5.81 -12.68
C MET A 82 -1.18 6.70 -11.90
N GLY A 83 -0.71 7.34 -10.84
CA GLY A 83 -1.52 8.28 -10.05
C GLY A 83 -2.31 7.60 -8.93
N PHE A 84 -1.60 7.23 -7.87
CA PHE A 84 -2.16 6.67 -6.63
C PHE A 84 -1.69 7.52 -5.46
N ALA A 85 -2.64 8.14 -4.75
CA ALA A 85 -2.33 8.98 -3.60
C ALA A 85 -2.29 8.14 -2.32
N TRP A 86 -1.18 8.25 -1.57
CA TRP A 86 -0.97 7.49 -0.33
C TRP A 86 -2.07 7.74 0.71
N PHE A 87 -2.50 9.00 0.89
CA PHE A 87 -3.57 9.35 1.83
C PHE A 87 -4.88 8.64 1.52
N GLY A 88 -5.22 8.50 0.24
CA GLY A 88 -6.39 7.74 -0.19
C GLY A 88 -6.32 6.26 0.21
N ALA A 89 -5.15 5.64 0.09
CA ALA A 89 -4.97 4.24 0.52
C ALA A 89 -5.17 4.09 2.04
N VAL A 90 -4.63 5.02 2.83
CA VAL A 90 -4.76 4.99 4.29
C VAL A 90 -6.23 5.15 4.71
N ILE A 91 -6.95 6.12 4.12
CA ILE A 91 -8.36 6.35 4.41
C ILE A 91 -9.20 5.12 4.01
N GLY A 92 -9.00 4.60 2.79
CA GLY A 92 -9.72 3.42 2.30
C GLY A 92 -9.47 2.19 3.17
N GLY A 93 -8.21 1.91 3.51
CA GLY A 93 -7.84 0.81 4.40
C GLY A 93 -8.41 0.96 5.81
N PHE A 94 -8.40 2.17 6.38
CA PHE A 94 -8.98 2.44 7.69
C PHE A 94 -10.50 2.19 7.70
N VAL A 95 -11.21 2.70 6.70
CA VAL A 95 -12.66 2.47 6.57
C VAL A 95 -12.95 0.97 6.45
N ALA A 96 -12.19 0.24 5.64
CA ALA A 96 -12.32 -1.21 5.52
C ALA A 96 -12.11 -1.93 6.86
N LEU A 97 -11.08 -1.56 7.65
CA LEU A 97 -10.86 -2.13 8.97
C LEU A 97 -12.03 -1.86 9.93
N VAL A 98 -12.62 -0.67 9.91
CA VAL A 98 -13.79 -0.33 10.73
C VAL A 98 -15.01 -1.20 10.34
N LEU A 99 -15.24 -1.38 9.04
CA LEU A 99 -16.33 -2.23 8.54
C LEU A 99 -16.11 -3.70 8.87
N LEU A 100 -14.89 -4.21 8.72
CA LEU A 100 -14.52 -5.58 9.08
C LEU A 100 -14.60 -5.83 10.57
N ALA A 101 -14.24 -4.86 11.41
CA ALA A 101 -14.41 -4.97 12.86
C ALA A 101 -15.88 -5.22 13.21
N ARG A 102 -16.81 -4.50 12.56
CA ARG A 102 -18.25 -4.72 12.74
C ARG A 102 -18.69 -6.08 12.18
N HIS A 103 -18.19 -6.47 11.01
CA HIS A 103 -18.53 -7.76 10.39
C HIS A 103 -18.13 -8.95 11.30
N TYR A 104 -16.91 -8.93 11.85
CA TYR A 104 -16.39 -9.96 12.74
C TYR A 104 -16.82 -9.79 14.21
N GLN A 105 -17.70 -8.85 14.54
CA GLN A 105 -18.15 -8.56 15.91
C GLN A 105 -16.99 -8.26 16.88
N MET A 106 -15.93 -7.61 16.38
CA MET A 106 -14.76 -7.20 17.15
C MET A 106 -14.84 -5.72 17.52
N LYS A 107 -14.22 -5.35 18.64
CA LYS A 107 -14.03 -3.93 18.97
C LYS A 107 -13.16 -3.28 17.89
N ILE A 108 -13.54 -2.10 17.41
CA ILE A 108 -12.79 -1.37 16.36
C ILE A 108 -11.33 -1.19 16.76
N LEU A 109 -11.07 -0.72 17.99
CA LEU A 109 -9.70 -0.53 18.49
C LEU A 109 -8.88 -1.83 18.48
N LEU A 110 -9.50 -2.96 18.79
CA LEU A 110 -8.82 -4.25 18.72
C LEU A 110 -8.45 -4.63 17.28
N MET A 111 -9.33 -4.38 16.31
CA MET A 111 -9.02 -4.63 14.89
C MET A 111 -7.85 -3.74 14.43
N LEU A 112 -7.84 -2.48 14.85
CA LEU A 112 -6.74 -1.55 14.55
C LEU A 112 -5.43 -2.01 15.22
N ASP A 113 -5.49 -2.46 16.48
CA ASP A 113 -4.32 -3.02 17.18
C ASP A 113 -3.75 -4.23 16.44
N ILE A 114 -4.60 -5.14 15.95
CA ILE A 114 -4.19 -6.32 15.17
C ILE A 114 -3.57 -5.90 13.83
N ALA A 115 -4.13 -4.89 13.17
CA ALA A 115 -3.65 -4.43 11.87
C ALA A 115 -2.37 -3.58 11.97
N SER A 116 -2.10 -2.94 13.11
CA SER A 116 -1.00 -1.98 13.26
C SER A 116 0.41 -2.54 12.96
N PRO A 117 0.81 -3.75 13.42
CA PRO A 117 2.13 -4.29 13.12
C PRO A 117 2.26 -4.68 11.64
N ALA A 118 1.16 -5.16 11.05
CA ALA A 118 1.10 -5.50 9.64
C ALA A 118 1.21 -4.25 8.76
N ALA A 119 0.57 -3.14 9.15
CA ALA A 119 0.71 -1.85 8.48
C ALA A 119 2.14 -1.31 8.56
N ALA A 120 2.80 -1.42 9.72
CA ALA A 120 4.19 -1.01 9.89
C ALA A 120 5.16 -1.81 8.98
N ILE A 121 4.99 -3.13 8.92
CA ILE A 121 5.78 -4.00 8.02
C ILE A 121 5.51 -3.66 6.55
N GLY A 122 4.24 -3.50 6.17
CA GLY A 122 3.86 -3.11 4.82
C GLY A 122 4.49 -1.78 4.41
N TYR A 123 4.46 -0.77 5.29
CA TYR A 123 5.09 0.53 5.05
C TYR A 123 6.61 0.41 4.92
N GLY A 124 7.27 -0.34 5.80
CA GLY A 124 8.71 -0.57 5.73
C GLY A 124 9.15 -1.21 4.41
N ILE A 125 8.44 -2.26 3.97
CA ILE A 125 8.68 -2.92 2.68
C ILE A 125 8.40 -1.95 1.52
N GLY A 126 7.34 -1.15 1.62
CA GLY A 126 7.02 -0.10 0.65
C GLY A 126 8.14 0.92 0.48
N ARG A 127 8.75 1.38 1.59
CA ARG A 127 9.90 2.31 1.55
C ARG A 127 11.15 1.71 0.90
N ILE A 128 11.38 0.41 1.08
CA ILE A 128 12.41 -0.31 0.33
C ILE A 128 12.04 -0.33 -1.16
N GLY A 129 10.76 -0.52 -1.48
CA GLY A 129 10.22 -0.38 -2.83
C GLY A 129 10.54 0.97 -3.46
N CYS A 130 10.27 2.08 -2.76
CA CYS A 130 10.59 3.44 -3.21
C CYS A 130 12.08 3.59 -3.58
N LEU A 131 12.97 3.08 -2.73
CA LEU A 131 14.41 3.13 -2.97
C LEU A 131 14.84 2.30 -4.19
N ILE A 132 14.24 1.12 -4.39
CA ILE A 132 14.59 0.24 -5.52
C ILE A 132 14.05 0.81 -6.84
N SER A 133 12.79 1.27 -6.83
CA SER A 133 12.12 1.82 -8.01
C SER A 133 12.73 3.12 -8.45
N GLY A 134 13.24 3.90 -7.51
CA GLY A 134 13.74 5.23 -7.80
C GLY A 134 12.60 6.21 -8.07
N ASP A 135 11.65 6.28 -7.15
CA ASP A 135 10.47 7.16 -7.27
C ASP A 135 10.69 8.61 -6.82
N GLY A 136 11.88 8.97 -6.33
CA GLY A 136 12.21 10.32 -5.88
C GLY A 136 12.20 10.53 -4.37
N ASP A 137 11.78 9.55 -3.58
CA ASP A 137 11.60 9.71 -2.13
C ASP A 137 12.90 9.51 -1.32
N TYR A 138 13.97 10.22 -1.67
CA TYR A 138 15.33 9.93 -1.17
C TYR A 138 15.82 10.79 0.00
N GLY A 139 15.00 11.70 0.49
CA GLY A 139 15.37 12.61 1.57
C GLY A 139 16.16 13.83 1.08
N VAL A 140 17.11 14.31 1.90
CA VAL A 140 17.86 15.55 1.64
C VAL A 140 19.34 15.27 1.34
N PRO A 141 20.02 16.16 0.58
CA PRO A 141 21.45 16.05 0.35
C PRO A 141 22.24 15.93 1.66
N THR A 142 23.26 15.07 1.66
CA THR A 142 24.11 14.82 2.83
C THR A 142 25.56 14.61 2.42
N SER A 143 26.49 15.00 3.30
CA SER A 143 27.93 14.77 3.15
C SER A 143 28.42 13.56 3.95
N LEU A 144 27.51 12.79 4.56
CA LEU A 144 27.82 11.62 5.37
C LEU A 144 28.23 10.42 4.49
N PRO A 145 29.03 9.46 5.01
CA PRO A 145 29.61 8.38 4.20
C PRO A 145 28.58 7.36 3.68
N TRP A 146 27.36 7.37 4.20
CA TRP A 146 26.23 6.56 3.70
C TRP A 146 25.30 7.32 2.76
N GLY A 147 25.69 8.54 2.35
CA GLY A 147 24.98 9.27 1.30
C GLY A 147 24.97 8.47 0.01
N MET A 148 23.80 8.37 -0.62
CA MET A 148 23.65 7.74 -1.93
C MET A 148 23.48 8.81 -3.01
N SER A 149 24.22 8.67 -4.10
CA SER A 149 24.01 9.47 -5.30
C SER A 149 22.95 8.77 -6.16
N PHE A 150 21.91 9.51 -6.52
CA PHE A 150 20.88 9.05 -7.42
C PHE A 150 21.16 9.63 -8.82
N PRO A 151 21.23 8.79 -9.86
CA PRO A 151 21.69 9.21 -11.18
C PRO A 151 20.73 10.17 -11.90
N ASN A 152 19.50 10.31 -11.39
CA ASN A 152 18.51 11.32 -11.78
C ASN A 152 17.72 11.74 -10.54
#